data_AF-A0A0B8NQK0-F1
#
_entry.id   AF-A0A0B8NQK0-F1
#
_cell.length_a   1.000
_cell.length_b   1.000
_cell.length_c   1.000
_cell.angle_alpha   90.00
_cell.angle_beta   90.00
_cell.angle_gamma   90.00
#
_symmetry.space_group_name_H-M   'P 1'
#
loop_
_entity.id
_entity.type
_entity.pdbx_description
1 polymer ?
#
loop_
_entity_poly.entity_id
_entity_poly.type
_entity_poly.pdbx_seq_one_letter_code
_entity_poly.pdbx_strand_id
1 'polypeptide(L)'
;MIINAAECEPYITADDSLMREYAQEIIEGIEVLKHILKPKLAIIGIEDNKPEAIKALTAAGENHDIVIRVVPTKYPSGASKQLIKLLTNKEIPSTGYSADIGMTMLNVGSAFAVKRAVINGEPLIERVVTLTGKSVKSARNFWVPIGTPVEHLLQQGNFAPTKKQSVIMGGPMMGFTLPHTQVPVTKTTNCILAPGKRELMFDQQEMACIRCGQCAEACPASLLPQQMLWYSKDNDLDKCEEYKINDCIECGICAYVCPSSIPLVQYFRQSKAEIKIRTAEEQAAERAKVRFEQRKARLERDKQEREAKYKAAADKRRQEMKDSGGEDAIAAAIARVKQKQTDGPKPAVAAAIARAKAKQAEASGATEPDNSEMRKLREQRKQEARAKRAEKPESGDKQDAVAAAIARAKAKKEQLNNKPAEAESKQDAVAAAIARAKARKAAQKPAPERQEAPAENKNAAVAAAVARAKARKAAQQAEGNTETEADEGDSKKAAVAAAIARAKARKQAQETEQASEPQANEGDSKKAAVAAAIARSKARKQAQETEQGSEPQAEEADPKKAAVVAAIARAKARKQAQETEQASEPQAEEADPKKQQ
;
A
#
# COMPACT_ATOMS: atom_id res chain seq x y z
N MET A 1 -11.19 -26.88 -1.56
CA MET A 1 -10.48 -26.14 -0.50
C MET A 1 -8.99 -26.34 -0.70
N ILE A 2 -8.20 -25.27 -0.59
CA ILE A 2 -6.74 -25.31 -0.74
C ILE A 2 -6.11 -24.78 0.55
N ILE A 3 -5.16 -25.53 1.09
CA ILE A 3 -4.29 -25.11 2.20
C ILE A 3 -2.97 -24.66 1.59
N ASN A 4 -2.65 -23.38 1.79
CA ASN A 4 -1.41 -22.77 1.38
C ASN A 4 -0.33 -23.08 2.44
N ALA A 5 0.56 -24.00 2.07
CA ALA A 5 1.76 -24.39 2.81
C ALA A 5 3.04 -23.93 2.05
N ALA A 6 2.90 -23.03 1.08
CA ALA A 6 4.02 -22.46 0.33
C ALA A 6 4.56 -21.22 1.04
N GLU A 7 5.62 -21.41 1.82
CA GLU A 7 6.39 -20.35 2.48
C GLU A 7 7.57 -19.93 1.58
N CYS A 8 7.27 -19.06 0.61
CA CYS A 8 8.20 -18.68 -0.46
C CYS A 8 9.03 -17.42 -0.17
N GLU A 9 8.74 -16.69 0.92
CA GLU A 9 9.51 -15.50 1.32
C GLU A 9 10.88 -15.92 1.89
N PRO A 10 12.00 -15.35 1.41
CA PRO A 10 13.31 -15.68 1.94
C PRO A 10 13.40 -15.43 3.44
N TYR A 11 14.22 -16.24 4.13
CA TYR A 11 14.44 -16.26 5.58
C TYR A 11 13.29 -16.78 6.45
N ILE A 12 12.04 -16.76 5.98
CA ILE A 12 10.90 -17.18 6.81
C ILE A 12 10.84 -18.71 6.85
N THR A 13 10.68 -19.27 8.05
CA THR A 13 10.62 -20.73 8.30
C THR A 13 9.55 -21.08 9.34
N ALA A 14 8.62 -20.16 9.60
CA ALA A 14 7.63 -20.28 10.65
C ALA A 14 6.58 -21.34 10.29
N ASP A 15 6.07 -21.27 9.07
CA ASP A 15 5.10 -22.24 8.55
C ASP A 15 5.81 -23.59 8.30
N ASP A 16 7.06 -23.60 7.82
CA ASP A 16 7.85 -24.83 7.72
C ASP A 16 8.00 -25.57 9.06
N SER A 17 8.41 -24.85 10.12
CA SER A 17 8.57 -25.47 11.44
C SER A 17 7.26 -25.96 12.02
N LEU A 18 6.18 -25.21 11.81
CA LEU A 18 4.84 -25.62 12.21
C LEU A 18 4.43 -26.92 11.51
N MET A 19 4.71 -27.06 10.20
CA MET A 19 4.41 -28.28 9.45
C MET A 19 5.24 -29.48 9.89
N ARG A 20 6.51 -29.29 10.27
CA ARG A 20 7.38 -30.38 10.71
C ARG A 20 7.00 -30.91 12.09
N GLU A 21 6.68 -30.02 13.02
CA GLU A 21 6.46 -30.37 14.43
C GLU A 21 4.99 -30.67 14.74
N TYR A 22 4.05 -30.06 14.03
CA TYR A 22 2.61 -30.09 14.34
C TYR A 22 1.74 -30.56 13.16
N ALA A 23 2.28 -31.42 12.28
CA ALA A 23 1.56 -31.95 11.11
C ALA A 23 0.19 -32.55 11.47
N GLN A 24 0.12 -33.38 12.52
CA GLN A 24 -1.12 -34.02 12.94
C GLN A 24 -2.21 -33.01 13.32
N GLU A 25 -1.84 -31.98 14.09
CA GLU A 25 -2.77 -30.93 14.51
C GLU A 25 -3.24 -30.07 13.33
N ILE A 26 -2.38 -29.86 12.33
CA ILE A 26 -2.77 -29.20 11.08
C ILE A 26 -3.84 -30.03 10.36
N ILE A 27 -3.64 -31.34 10.23
CA ILE A 27 -4.59 -32.25 9.55
C ILE A 27 -5.94 -32.29 10.30
N GLU A 28 -5.93 -32.36 11.64
CA GLU A 28 -7.15 -32.25 12.45
C GLU A 28 -7.89 -30.93 12.21
N GLY A 29 -7.16 -29.81 12.13
CA GLY A 29 -7.74 -28.51 11.79
C GLY A 29 -8.34 -28.47 10.38
N ILE A 30 -7.72 -29.15 9.42
CA ILE A 30 -8.24 -29.31 8.06
C ILE A 30 -9.52 -30.14 8.07
N GLU A 31 -9.63 -31.18 8.89
CA GLU A 31 -10.86 -31.98 9.01
C GLU A 31 -12.02 -31.18 9.59
N VAL A 32 -11.77 -30.33 10.59
CA VAL A 32 -12.78 -29.39 11.08
C VAL A 32 -13.25 -28.45 9.96
N LEU A 33 -12.31 -27.91 9.18
CA LEU A 33 -12.63 -27.06 8.03
C LEU A 33 -13.41 -27.82 6.94
N LYS A 34 -13.07 -29.09 6.69
CA LYS A 34 -13.80 -29.96 5.76
C LYS A 34 -15.23 -30.19 6.23
N HIS A 35 -15.44 -30.42 7.52
CA HIS A 35 -16.78 -30.59 8.09
C HIS A 35 -17.65 -29.34 7.89
N ILE A 36 -17.08 -28.15 8.09
CA ILE A 36 -17.79 -26.87 7.97
C ILE A 36 -18.07 -26.52 6.50
N LEU A 37 -17.05 -26.59 5.65
CA LEU A 37 -17.12 -26.11 4.26
C LEU A 37 -17.63 -27.16 3.27
N LYS A 38 -17.61 -28.45 3.65
CA LYS A 38 -17.95 -29.60 2.79
C LYS A 38 -17.34 -29.51 1.39
N PRO A 39 -16.02 -29.30 1.26
CA PRO A 39 -15.39 -29.14 -0.03
C PRO A 39 -15.40 -30.46 -0.81
N LYS A 40 -15.54 -30.39 -2.13
CA LYS A 40 -15.40 -31.57 -3.02
C LYS A 40 -14.00 -32.20 -2.99
N LEU A 41 -12.99 -31.39 -2.70
CA LEU A 41 -11.59 -31.79 -2.65
C LEU A 41 -10.83 -30.86 -1.71
N ALA A 42 -9.95 -31.43 -0.88
CA ALA A 42 -8.99 -30.72 -0.04
C ALA A 42 -7.58 -30.94 -0.57
N ILE A 43 -6.85 -29.86 -0.86
CA ILE A 43 -5.48 -29.91 -1.38
C ILE A 43 -4.56 -29.13 -0.44
N ILE A 44 -3.41 -29.68 -0.07
CA ILE A 44 -2.32 -28.94 0.57
C ILE A 44 -1.24 -28.69 -0.48
N GLY A 45 -0.96 -27.42 -0.78
CA GLY A 45 0.12 -27.02 -1.69
C GLY A 45 1.38 -26.69 -0.91
N ILE A 46 2.43 -27.50 -1.04
CA ILE A 46 3.71 -27.37 -0.33
C ILE A 46 4.88 -27.32 -1.30
N GLU A 47 5.91 -26.53 -1.01
CA GLU A 47 7.08 -26.40 -1.89
C GLU A 47 8.03 -27.61 -1.82
N ASP A 48 8.68 -27.93 -2.94
CA ASP A 48 9.64 -29.04 -3.08
C ASP A 48 10.90 -28.92 -2.19
N ASN A 49 11.26 -27.71 -1.76
CA ASN A 49 12.39 -27.47 -0.87
C ASN A 49 12.14 -27.81 0.62
N LYS A 50 10.98 -28.38 0.97
CA LYS A 50 10.59 -28.72 2.35
C LYS A 50 10.39 -30.24 2.55
N PRO A 51 11.42 -31.08 2.35
CA PRO A 51 11.25 -32.53 2.34
C PRO A 51 10.82 -33.11 3.69
N GLU A 52 11.26 -32.53 4.82
CA GLU A 52 10.85 -32.96 6.16
C GLU A 52 9.37 -32.66 6.42
N ALA A 53 8.91 -31.45 6.06
CA ALA A 53 7.49 -31.07 6.20
C ALA A 53 6.59 -31.90 5.28
N ILE A 54 7.03 -32.18 4.04
CA ILE A 54 6.30 -33.08 3.12
C ILE A 54 6.13 -34.46 3.75
N LYS A 55 7.20 -35.04 4.32
CA LYS A 55 7.14 -36.34 4.99
C LYS A 55 6.18 -36.32 6.18
N ALA A 56 6.28 -35.31 7.05
CA ALA A 56 5.43 -35.19 8.24
C ALA A 56 3.95 -35.05 7.88
N LEU A 57 3.61 -34.18 6.91
CA LEU A 57 2.24 -33.99 6.44
C LEU A 57 1.71 -35.24 5.72
N THR A 58 2.54 -35.92 4.93
CA THR A 58 2.13 -37.15 4.22
C THR A 58 1.77 -38.22 5.23
N ALA A 59 2.62 -38.46 6.23
CA ALA A 59 2.36 -39.43 7.29
C ALA A 59 1.09 -39.08 8.08
N ALA A 60 0.91 -37.81 8.47
CA ALA A 60 -0.29 -37.36 9.18
C ALA A 60 -1.57 -37.44 8.30
N GLY A 61 -1.43 -37.33 6.98
CA GLY A 61 -2.53 -37.33 6.02
C GLY A 61 -2.95 -38.70 5.49
N GLU A 62 -2.24 -39.80 5.79
CA GLU A 62 -2.48 -41.13 5.17
C GLU A 62 -3.92 -41.63 5.30
N ASN A 63 -4.56 -41.35 6.45
CA ASN A 63 -5.93 -41.81 6.75
C ASN A 63 -7.01 -40.76 6.46
N HIS A 64 -6.64 -39.68 5.78
CA HIS A 64 -7.52 -38.54 5.52
C HIS A 64 -7.71 -38.32 4.02
N ASP A 65 -8.93 -37.93 3.61
CA ASP A 65 -9.20 -37.52 2.24
C ASP A 65 -8.64 -36.11 1.97
N ILE A 66 -7.32 -36.02 1.89
CA ILE A 66 -6.55 -34.79 1.69
C ILE A 66 -5.42 -35.10 0.70
N VAL A 67 -5.32 -34.32 -0.37
CA VAL A 67 -4.28 -34.49 -1.39
C VAL A 67 -3.14 -33.51 -1.14
N ILE A 68 -1.95 -34.04 -0.86
CA ILE A 68 -0.74 -33.22 -0.74
C ILE A 68 -0.11 -33.08 -2.13
N ARG A 69 0.09 -31.85 -2.58
CA ARG A 69 0.71 -31.52 -3.86
C ARG A 69 1.97 -30.71 -3.64
N VAL A 70 3.07 -31.28 -4.11
CA VAL A 70 4.37 -30.62 -4.14
C VAL A 70 4.41 -29.65 -5.32
N VAL A 71 4.84 -28.41 -5.07
CA VAL A 71 4.96 -27.33 -6.06
C VAL A 71 6.41 -26.84 -6.14
N PRO A 72 6.86 -26.31 -7.29
CA PRO A 72 8.23 -25.80 -7.42
C PRO A 72 8.51 -24.62 -6.49
N THR A 73 9.69 -24.59 -5.87
CA THR A 73 10.17 -23.44 -5.07
C THR A 73 10.53 -22.26 -5.97
N LYS A 74 9.52 -21.44 -6.32
CA LYS A 74 9.71 -20.21 -7.10
C LYS A 74 8.91 -19.09 -6.48
N TYR A 75 9.56 -18.00 -6.08
CA TYR A 75 8.85 -16.82 -5.62
C TYR A 75 8.13 -16.11 -6.79
N PRO A 76 6.84 -15.73 -6.68
CA PRO A 76 5.95 -15.76 -5.51
C PRO A 76 4.83 -16.82 -5.64
N SER A 77 5.18 -18.10 -5.72
CA SER A 77 4.21 -19.20 -5.85
C SER A 77 3.27 -19.31 -4.64
N GLY A 78 3.65 -18.80 -3.48
CA GLY A 78 2.79 -18.72 -2.29
C GLY A 78 1.67 -17.67 -2.37
N ALA A 79 1.64 -16.81 -3.40
CA ALA A 79 0.55 -15.87 -3.60
C ALA A 79 -0.74 -16.58 -4.06
N SER A 80 -1.89 -16.19 -3.51
CA SER A 80 -3.15 -16.91 -3.70
C SER A 80 -3.52 -17.17 -5.16
N LYS A 81 -3.44 -16.14 -5.99
CA LYS A 81 -3.76 -16.22 -7.42
C LYS A 81 -2.81 -17.18 -8.16
N GLN A 82 -1.53 -17.17 -7.79
CA GLN A 82 -0.50 -18.00 -8.44
C GLN A 82 -0.60 -19.46 -8.01
N LEU A 83 -0.78 -19.72 -6.71
CA LEU A 83 -0.92 -21.08 -6.20
C LEU A 83 -2.17 -21.76 -6.76
N ILE A 84 -3.30 -21.05 -6.85
CA ILE A 84 -4.54 -21.60 -7.43
C ILE A 84 -4.34 -21.93 -8.91
N LYS A 85 -3.72 -21.02 -9.68
CA LYS A 85 -3.41 -21.28 -11.09
C LYS A 85 -2.48 -22.49 -11.22
N LEU A 86 -1.46 -22.61 -10.38
CA LEU A 86 -0.51 -23.72 -10.43
C LEU A 86 -1.16 -25.07 -10.08
N LEU A 87 -2.04 -25.11 -9.07
CA LEU A 87 -2.69 -26.34 -8.62
C LEU A 87 -3.89 -26.75 -9.47
N THR A 88 -4.61 -25.80 -10.07
CA THR A 88 -5.93 -26.05 -10.69
C THR A 88 -6.04 -25.56 -12.14
N ASN A 89 -5.04 -24.83 -12.64
CA ASN A 89 -5.05 -24.16 -13.93
C ASN A 89 -6.23 -23.18 -14.14
N LYS A 90 -6.82 -22.68 -13.05
CA LYS A 90 -7.87 -21.66 -13.07
C LYS A 90 -7.32 -20.32 -12.62
N GLU A 91 -7.81 -19.26 -13.24
CA GLU A 91 -7.45 -17.88 -12.90
C GLU A 91 -8.57 -17.20 -12.11
N ILE A 92 -8.17 -16.36 -11.15
CA ILE A 92 -9.10 -15.52 -10.41
C ILE A 92 -9.29 -14.21 -11.20
N PRO A 93 -10.54 -13.78 -11.45
CA PRO A 93 -10.82 -12.52 -12.12
C PRO A 93 -10.13 -11.30 -11.50
N SER A 94 -9.83 -10.29 -12.32
CA SER A 94 -9.43 -8.96 -11.86
C SER A 94 -10.56 -8.41 -10.97
N THR A 95 -10.26 -8.11 -9.70
CA THR A 95 -11.21 -7.76 -8.61
C THR A 95 -11.99 -8.90 -7.91
N GLY A 96 -11.94 -10.13 -8.42
CA GLY A 96 -12.60 -11.27 -7.79
C GLY A 96 -11.80 -11.88 -6.62
N TYR A 97 -12.50 -12.61 -5.76
CA TYR A 97 -11.93 -13.45 -4.72
C TYR A 97 -11.89 -14.91 -5.18
N SER A 98 -11.05 -15.73 -4.52
CA SER A 98 -11.03 -17.18 -4.77
C SER A 98 -12.41 -17.83 -4.54
N ALA A 99 -13.20 -17.27 -3.62
CA ALA A 99 -14.56 -17.74 -3.34
C ALA A 99 -15.48 -17.61 -4.57
N ASP A 100 -15.27 -16.62 -5.44
CA ASP A 100 -16.10 -16.38 -6.62
C ASP A 100 -15.95 -17.48 -7.67
N ILE A 101 -14.80 -18.18 -7.69
CA ILE A 101 -14.56 -19.37 -8.53
C ILE A 101 -14.84 -20.69 -7.79
N GLY A 102 -15.50 -20.61 -6.63
CA GLY A 102 -15.86 -21.77 -5.80
C GLY A 102 -14.67 -22.41 -5.06
N MET A 103 -13.62 -21.63 -4.78
CA MET A 103 -12.42 -22.11 -4.08
C MET A 103 -12.11 -21.29 -2.83
N THR A 104 -11.88 -21.98 -1.72
CA THR A 104 -11.39 -21.33 -0.49
C THR A 104 -9.91 -21.64 -0.33
N MET A 105 -9.11 -20.61 -0.05
CA MET A 105 -7.69 -20.76 0.23
C MET A 105 -7.37 -20.27 1.64
N LEU A 106 -6.70 -21.12 2.43
CA LEU A 106 -6.39 -20.86 3.83
C LEU A 106 -4.90 -21.14 4.06
N ASN A 107 -4.22 -20.35 4.87
CA ASN A 107 -2.82 -20.63 5.23
C ASN A 107 -2.77 -21.81 6.21
N VAL A 108 -1.69 -22.59 6.18
CA VAL A 108 -1.46 -23.74 7.08
C VAL A 108 -1.54 -23.40 8.57
N GLY A 109 -0.97 -22.26 9.00
CA GLY A 109 -1.09 -21.75 10.37
C GLY A 109 -2.52 -21.38 10.76
N SER A 110 -3.38 -21.05 9.79
CA SER A 110 -4.82 -20.85 10.06
C SER A 110 -5.52 -22.18 10.34
N ALA A 111 -5.17 -23.26 9.62
CA ALA A 111 -5.72 -24.58 9.91
C ALA A 111 -5.32 -25.06 11.30
N PHE A 112 -4.04 -24.90 11.67
CA PHE A 112 -3.57 -25.17 13.03
C PHE A 112 -4.32 -24.36 14.10
N ALA A 113 -4.54 -23.06 13.86
CA ALA A 113 -5.30 -22.22 14.79
C ALA A 113 -6.77 -22.65 14.92
N VAL A 114 -7.39 -23.14 13.84
CA VAL A 114 -8.77 -23.67 13.89
C VAL A 114 -8.86 -24.91 14.76
N LYS A 115 -7.89 -25.83 14.67
CA LYS A 115 -7.78 -26.99 15.56
C LYS A 115 -7.76 -26.54 17.02
N ARG A 116 -6.85 -25.63 17.37
CA ARG A 116 -6.74 -25.12 18.75
C ARG A 116 -8.04 -24.45 19.22
N ALA A 117 -8.66 -23.64 18.38
CA ALA A 117 -9.89 -22.93 18.74
C ALA A 117 -11.08 -23.87 18.97
N VAL A 118 -11.26 -24.88 18.11
CA VAL A 118 -12.45 -25.74 18.14
C VAL A 118 -12.26 -26.95 19.05
N ILE A 119 -11.11 -27.61 19.00
CA ILE A 119 -10.84 -28.83 19.77
C ILE A 119 -10.32 -28.49 21.16
N ASN A 120 -9.32 -27.61 21.26
CA ASN A 120 -8.71 -27.27 22.56
C ASN A 120 -9.46 -26.15 23.30
N GLY A 121 -10.38 -25.43 22.63
CA GLY A 121 -11.04 -24.25 23.19
C GLY A 121 -10.13 -23.03 23.34
N GLU A 122 -9.01 -23.00 22.62
CA GLU A 122 -7.98 -21.97 22.74
C GLU A 122 -8.05 -21.00 21.55
N PRO A 123 -8.43 -19.72 21.76
CA PRO A 123 -8.38 -18.74 20.68
C PRO A 123 -6.93 -18.48 20.24
N LEU A 124 -6.75 -17.82 19.09
CA LEU A 124 -5.43 -17.44 18.61
C LEU A 124 -4.81 -16.36 19.53
N ILE A 125 -4.11 -16.81 20.57
CA ILE A 125 -3.41 -15.97 21.56
C ILE A 125 -1.92 -15.82 21.24
N GLU A 126 -1.35 -16.75 20.50
CA GLU A 126 0.07 -16.80 20.14
C GLU A 126 0.25 -17.34 18.73
N ARG A 127 1.40 -17.08 18.13
CA ARG A 127 1.78 -17.67 16.85
C ARG A 127 3.28 -17.92 16.76
N VAL A 128 3.68 -18.79 15.85
CA VAL A 128 5.09 -18.95 15.47
C VAL A 128 5.55 -17.72 14.69
N VAL A 129 6.68 -17.17 15.10
CA VAL A 129 7.36 -16.04 14.47
C VAL A 129 8.83 -16.39 14.23
N THR A 130 9.30 -16.22 13.01
CA THR A 130 10.72 -16.34 12.67
C THR A 130 11.47 -15.06 13.06
N LEU A 131 12.51 -15.17 13.88
CA LEU A 131 13.43 -14.07 14.17
C LEU A 131 14.76 -14.35 13.48
N THR A 132 15.18 -13.46 12.57
CA THR A 132 16.34 -13.72 11.71
C THR A 132 17.04 -12.43 11.21
N GLY A 133 18.11 -12.60 10.46
CA GLY A 133 18.98 -11.54 9.91
C GLY A 133 20.34 -11.44 10.59
N LYS A 134 21.35 -10.90 9.90
CA LYS A 134 22.74 -10.86 10.38
C LYS A 134 22.98 -10.01 11.63
N SER A 135 22.04 -9.12 11.97
CA SER A 135 22.12 -8.34 13.22
C SER A 135 21.59 -9.10 14.44
N VAL A 136 21.01 -10.29 14.24
CA VAL A 136 20.56 -11.23 15.28
C VAL A 136 21.60 -12.33 15.42
N LYS A 137 22.11 -12.57 16.63
CA LYS A 137 23.11 -13.63 16.86
C LYS A 137 22.49 -15.01 16.94
N SER A 138 21.26 -15.09 17.44
CA SER A 138 20.55 -16.34 17.66
C SER A 138 19.24 -16.35 16.88
N ALA A 139 19.33 -16.53 15.57
CA ALA A 139 18.16 -16.69 14.72
C ALA A 139 17.44 -18.02 15.01
N ARG A 140 16.13 -17.97 15.24
CA ARG A 140 15.28 -19.14 15.53
C ARG A 140 13.80 -18.76 15.41
N ASN A 141 12.94 -19.77 15.46
CA ASN A 141 11.49 -19.61 15.54
C ASN A 141 11.04 -19.59 17.00
N PHE A 142 10.08 -18.72 17.32
CA PHE A 142 9.53 -18.55 18.66
C PHE A 142 8.01 -18.67 18.64
N TRP A 143 7.44 -19.28 19.69
CA TRP A 143 6.04 -19.06 20.04
C TRP A 143 5.91 -17.70 20.70
N VAL A 144 5.10 -16.82 20.12
CA VAL A 144 4.98 -15.42 20.55
C VAL A 144 3.53 -15.06 20.82
N PRO A 145 3.19 -14.66 22.05
CA PRO A 145 1.88 -14.10 22.36
C PRO A 145 1.62 -12.84 21.53
N ILE A 146 0.41 -12.73 20.99
CA ILE A 146 -0.04 -11.54 20.27
C ILE A 146 -0.07 -10.36 21.24
N GLY A 147 0.48 -9.22 20.80
CA GLY A 147 0.67 -8.02 21.62
C GLY A 147 2.09 -7.88 22.17
N THR A 148 2.93 -8.92 22.12
CA THR A 148 4.31 -8.85 22.59
C THR A 148 5.09 -7.79 21.80
N PRO A 149 5.80 -6.83 22.44
CA PRO A 149 6.61 -5.85 21.73
C PRO A 149 7.73 -6.53 20.93
N VAL A 150 7.96 -6.07 19.69
CA VAL A 150 9.03 -6.61 18.82
C VAL A 150 10.40 -6.48 19.48
N GLU A 151 10.61 -5.44 20.30
CA GLU A 151 11.83 -5.28 21.10
C GLU A 151 12.11 -6.50 21.99
N HIS A 152 11.09 -7.09 22.62
CA HIS A 152 11.27 -8.24 23.48
C HIS A 152 11.81 -9.44 22.69
N LEU A 153 11.29 -9.67 21.48
CA LEU A 153 11.81 -10.72 20.59
C LEU A 153 13.26 -10.44 20.17
N LEU A 154 13.58 -9.19 19.81
CA LEU A 154 14.94 -8.81 19.44
C LEU A 154 15.94 -9.05 20.59
N GLN A 155 15.52 -8.80 21.84
CA GLN A 155 16.33 -9.11 23.02
C GLN A 155 16.60 -10.62 23.14
N GLN A 156 15.60 -11.48 22.92
CA GLN A 156 15.77 -12.95 22.91
C GLN A 156 16.74 -13.43 21.81
N GLY A 157 16.79 -12.71 20.69
CA GLY A 157 17.72 -12.98 19.59
C GLY A 157 19.15 -12.46 19.81
N ASN A 158 19.44 -11.84 20.96
CA ASN A 158 20.68 -11.12 21.23
C ASN A 158 21.01 -10.10 20.14
N PHE A 159 20.00 -9.32 19.73
CA PHE A 159 20.12 -8.30 18.70
C PHE A 159 21.15 -7.24 19.08
N ALA A 160 22.12 -7.03 18.18
CA ALA A 160 23.15 -6.01 18.32
C ALA A 160 22.85 -4.87 17.33
N PRO A 161 22.27 -3.74 17.78
CA PRO A 161 21.90 -2.66 16.87
C PRO A 161 23.15 -2.02 16.24
N THR A 162 23.14 -1.91 14.91
CA THR A 162 24.14 -1.14 14.14
C THR A 162 23.67 0.30 13.95
N LYS A 163 24.57 1.25 13.65
CA LYS A 163 24.19 2.63 13.27
C LYS A 163 23.23 2.59 12.06
N LYS A 164 22.04 3.20 12.21
CA LYS A 164 20.95 3.19 11.22
C LYS A 164 20.41 1.79 10.87
N GLN A 165 20.21 0.95 11.88
CA GLN A 165 19.66 -0.39 11.70
C GLN A 165 18.14 -0.36 11.47
N SER A 166 17.70 -0.90 10.34
CA SER A 166 16.28 -1.15 10.05
C SER A 166 15.84 -2.47 10.68
N VAL A 167 14.59 -2.54 11.15
CA VAL A 167 13.92 -3.79 11.53
C VAL A 167 12.69 -3.93 10.66
N ILE A 168 12.50 -5.09 10.06
CA ILE A 168 11.45 -5.36 9.09
C ILE A 168 10.48 -6.36 9.71
N MET A 169 9.19 -6.05 9.63
CA MET A 169 8.13 -7.01 9.93
C MET A 169 7.71 -7.68 8.63
N GLY A 170 7.86 -9.01 8.57
CA GLY A 170 7.71 -9.82 7.36
C GLY A 170 9.05 -10.22 6.73
N GLY A 171 8.99 -10.68 5.48
CA GLY A 171 10.16 -11.06 4.69
C GLY A 171 10.83 -9.86 4.01
N PRO A 172 11.97 -10.07 3.34
CA PRO A 172 12.69 -9.01 2.64
C PRO A 172 11.93 -8.43 1.43
N MET A 173 10.96 -9.17 0.86
CA MET A 173 10.25 -8.75 -0.35
C MET A 173 8.96 -7.98 -0.04
N MET A 174 8.06 -8.58 0.74
CA MET A 174 6.75 -8.01 1.09
C MET A 174 6.73 -7.29 2.45
N GLY A 175 7.76 -7.47 3.28
CA GLY A 175 7.81 -6.86 4.60
C GLY A 175 7.83 -5.33 4.56
N PHE A 176 7.65 -4.72 5.73
CA PHE A 176 7.76 -3.28 5.90
C PHE A 176 8.67 -2.92 7.06
N THR A 177 9.41 -1.83 6.90
CA THR A 177 10.31 -1.32 7.94
C THR A 177 9.50 -0.72 9.08
N LEU A 178 9.81 -1.12 10.30
CA LEU A 178 9.18 -0.60 11.50
C LEU A 178 9.71 0.80 11.84
N PRO A 179 8.84 1.74 12.25
CA PRO A 179 9.26 3.06 12.69
C PRO A 179 10.02 3.01 14.03
N HIS A 180 9.68 2.06 14.89
CA HIS A 180 10.33 1.79 16.17
C HIS A 180 10.13 0.33 16.59
N THR A 181 10.91 -0.17 17.55
CA THR A 181 10.86 -1.58 18.00
C THR A 181 9.75 -1.87 19.01
N GLN A 182 9.09 -0.85 19.56
CA GLN A 182 7.96 -1.03 20.51
C GLN A 182 6.63 -1.44 19.84
N VAL A 183 6.62 -1.66 18.53
CA VAL A 183 5.40 -2.11 17.82
C VAL A 183 5.04 -3.52 18.30
N PRO A 184 3.76 -3.83 18.54
CA PRO A 184 3.36 -5.17 18.95
C PRO A 184 3.42 -6.18 17.79
N VAL A 185 3.73 -7.42 18.14
CA VAL A 185 3.52 -8.59 17.29
C VAL A 185 2.01 -8.81 17.14
N THR A 186 1.56 -9.03 15.91
CA THR A 186 0.14 -9.20 15.58
C THR A 186 -0.11 -10.56 14.95
N LYS A 187 -1.38 -10.92 14.73
CA LYS A 187 -1.75 -12.18 14.05
C LYS A 187 -1.15 -12.32 12.64
N THR A 188 -0.75 -11.22 11.99
CA THR A 188 -0.13 -11.23 10.66
C THR A 188 1.40 -11.25 10.70
N THR A 189 2.02 -11.14 11.87
CA THR A 189 3.48 -11.08 12.02
C THR A 189 4.05 -12.50 11.95
N ASN A 190 4.52 -12.92 10.77
CA ASN A 190 5.17 -14.23 10.58
C ASN A 190 6.69 -14.19 10.80
N CYS A 191 7.33 -13.05 10.52
CA CYS A 191 8.78 -12.89 10.61
C CYS A 191 9.13 -11.50 11.15
N ILE A 192 10.20 -11.43 11.93
CA ILE A 192 10.94 -10.21 12.27
C ILE A 192 12.35 -10.38 11.73
N LEU A 193 12.69 -9.55 10.75
CA LEU A 193 13.98 -9.57 10.08
C LEU A 193 14.78 -8.33 10.50
N ALA A 194 15.95 -8.53 11.09
CA ALA A 194 16.90 -7.48 11.41
C ALA A 194 18.18 -7.66 10.55
N PRO A 195 18.18 -7.09 9.33
CA PRO A 195 19.22 -7.33 8.34
C PRO A 195 20.52 -6.59 8.66
N GLY A 196 21.68 -7.18 8.43
CA GLY A 196 22.95 -6.46 8.50
C GLY A 196 23.06 -5.37 7.44
N LYS A 197 24.00 -4.42 7.62
CA LYS A 197 24.19 -3.24 6.73
C LYS A 197 24.35 -3.58 5.23
N ARG A 198 24.90 -4.75 4.89
CA ARG A 198 25.12 -5.20 3.51
C ARG A 198 24.26 -6.40 3.12
N GLU A 199 23.35 -6.84 4.00
CA GLU A 199 22.53 -8.01 3.75
C GLU A 199 21.40 -7.71 2.77
N LEU A 200 20.79 -6.54 2.94
CA LEU A 200 19.75 -6.03 2.07
C LEU A 200 20.21 -4.69 1.49
N MET A 201 19.99 -4.49 0.19
CA MET A 201 20.42 -3.33 -0.59
C MET A 201 19.52 -2.11 -0.33
N PHE A 202 19.36 -1.68 0.92
CA PHE A 202 18.53 -0.52 1.27
C PHE A 202 19.24 0.83 1.14
N ASP A 203 20.57 0.82 0.96
CA ASP A 203 21.40 2.02 0.96
C ASP A 203 21.68 2.54 -0.48
N GLN A 204 21.05 1.96 -1.50
CA GLN A 204 21.13 2.49 -2.84
C GLN A 204 20.14 3.65 -2.98
N GLN A 205 20.67 4.84 -3.29
CA GLN A 205 19.85 5.98 -3.65
C GLN A 205 19.02 5.64 -4.88
N GLU A 206 17.74 6.00 -4.86
CA GLU A 206 16.86 5.86 -6.01
C GLU A 206 17.45 6.64 -7.20
N MET A 207 17.66 5.95 -8.32
CA MET A 207 18.09 6.55 -9.58
C MET A 207 16.92 6.68 -10.54
N ALA A 208 17.11 7.50 -11.59
CA ALA A 208 16.11 7.64 -12.64
C ALA A 208 15.85 6.31 -13.36
N CYS A 209 14.61 6.07 -13.76
CA CYS A 209 14.21 4.89 -14.52
C CYS A 209 14.85 4.90 -15.92
N ILE A 210 15.66 3.89 -16.23
CA ILE A 210 16.32 3.72 -17.54
C ILE A 210 15.46 2.96 -18.58
N ARG A 211 14.22 2.61 -18.22
CA ARG A 211 13.24 1.94 -19.12
C ARG A 211 13.73 0.58 -19.67
N CYS A 212 14.40 -0.22 -18.85
CA CYS A 212 14.96 -1.52 -19.27
C CYS A 212 13.95 -2.65 -19.51
N GLY A 213 12.67 -2.50 -19.14
CA GLY A 213 11.62 -3.53 -19.33
C GLY A 213 11.62 -4.69 -18.31
N GLN A 214 12.71 -4.93 -17.58
CA GLN A 214 12.85 -6.09 -16.66
C GLN A 214 11.73 -6.22 -15.62
N CYS A 215 11.20 -5.09 -15.14
CA CYS A 215 10.10 -5.09 -14.17
C CYS A 215 8.79 -5.68 -14.72
N ALA A 216 8.53 -5.53 -16.03
CA ALA A 216 7.35 -6.07 -16.69
C ALA A 216 7.51 -7.58 -16.97
N GLU A 217 8.68 -7.98 -17.46
CA GLU A 217 9.01 -9.40 -17.71
C GLU A 217 8.95 -10.25 -16.44
N ALA A 218 9.45 -9.72 -15.33
CA ALA A 218 9.46 -10.42 -14.04
C ALA A 218 8.10 -10.40 -13.32
N CYS A 219 7.12 -9.60 -13.78
CA CYS A 219 5.85 -9.44 -13.09
C CYS A 219 4.99 -10.71 -13.20
N PRO A 220 4.66 -11.39 -12.08
CA PRO A 220 3.84 -12.61 -12.12
C PRO A 220 2.37 -12.36 -12.47
N ALA A 221 1.93 -11.10 -12.37
CA ALA A 221 0.57 -10.68 -12.74
C ALA A 221 0.51 -10.09 -14.17
N SER A 222 1.62 -10.13 -14.92
CA SER A 222 1.71 -9.59 -16.28
C SER A 222 1.25 -8.12 -16.40
N LEU A 223 1.53 -7.32 -15.37
CA LEU A 223 1.26 -5.88 -15.35
C LEU A 223 2.40 -5.10 -16.01
N LEU A 224 2.22 -3.78 -16.14
CA LEU A 224 3.23 -2.85 -16.66
C LEU A 224 3.73 -1.90 -15.54
N PRO A 225 4.63 -2.34 -14.64
CA PRO A 225 5.07 -1.53 -13.50
C PRO A 225 5.69 -0.19 -13.89
N GLN A 226 6.33 -0.10 -15.06
CA GLN A 226 6.92 1.15 -15.54
C GLN A 226 5.86 2.24 -15.77
N GLN A 227 4.75 1.92 -16.44
CA GLN A 227 3.66 2.88 -16.68
C GLN A 227 2.98 3.25 -15.37
N MET A 228 2.69 2.24 -14.55
CA MET A 228 2.12 2.44 -13.21
C MET A 228 2.99 3.36 -12.35
N LEU A 229 4.32 3.23 -12.42
CA LEU A 229 5.24 4.10 -11.66
C LEU A 229 5.09 5.56 -12.09
N TRP A 230 5.03 5.85 -13.39
CA TRP A 230 4.90 7.22 -13.88
C TRP A 230 3.61 7.86 -13.38
N TYR A 231 2.48 7.17 -13.53
CA TYR A 231 1.20 7.67 -13.03
C TYR A 231 1.16 7.77 -11.50
N SER A 232 1.82 6.85 -10.79
CA SER A 232 1.93 6.92 -9.32
C SER A 232 2.76 8.12 -8.87
N LYS A 233 3.84 8.46 -9.59
CA LYS A 233 4.66 9.65 -9.30
C LYS A 233 3.95 10.96 -9.62
N ASP A 234 3.15 10.97 -10.68
CA ASP A 234 2.35 12.12 -11.10
C ASP A 234 1.04 12.26 -10.29
N ASN A 235 0.77 11.34 -9.37
CA ASN A 235 -0.46 11.25 -8.59
C ASN A 235 -1.75 11.16 -9.44
N ASP A 236 -1.64 10.56 -10.64
CA ASP A 236 -2.76 10.32 -11.56
C ASP A 236 -3.40 8.96 -11.22
N LEU A 237 -4.31 8.99 -10.23
CA LEU A 237 -4.94 7.78 -9.69
C LEU A 237 -5.89 7.10 -10.71
N ASP A 238 -6.52 7.88 -11.59
CA ASP A 238 -7.45 7.36 -12.60
C ASP A 238 -6.71 6.47 -13.60
N LYS A 239 -5.55 6.93 -14.09
CA LYS A 239 -4.71 6.10 -14.95
C LYS A 239 -4.11 4.91 -14.18
N CYS A 240 -3.78 5.06 -12.90
CA CYS A 240 -3.33 3.91 -12.11
C CYS A 240 -4.40 2.79 -12.07
N GLU A 241 -5.67 3.15 -11.94
CA GLU A 241 -6.79 2.20 -11.99
C GLU A 241 -7.02 1.62 -13.40
N GLU A 242 -6.88 2.43 -14.45
CA GLU A 242 -6.94 2.00 -15.84
C GLU A 242 -5.91 0.90 -16.12
N TYR A 243 -4.68 1.09 -15.63
CA TYR A 243 -3.58 0.12 -15.68
C TYR A 243 -3.65 -0.98 -14.62
N LYS A 244 -4.81 -1.17 -13.97
CA LYS A 244 -5.09 -2.27 -13.04
C LYS A 244 -4.11 -2.36 -11.87
N ILE A 245 -3.75 -1.23 -11.27
CA ILE A 245 -2.90 -1.20 -10.07
C ILE A 245 -3.44 -2.09 -8.94
N ASN A 246 -4.75 -2.25 -8.85
CA ASN A 246 -5.42 -3.10 -7.87
C ASN A 246 -5.09 -4.60 -8.00
N ASP A 247 -4.67 -5.07 -9.19
CA ASP A 247 -4.24 -6.44 -9.40
C ASP A 247 -2.80 -6.72 -8.97
N CYS A 248 -2.02 -5.67 -8.71
CA CYS A 248 -0.67 -5.83 -8.18
C CYS A 248 -0.75 -6.54 -6.83
N ILE A 249 0.02 -7.62 -6.64
CA ILE A 249 0.07 -8.38 -5.38
C ILE A 249 1.15 -7.90 -4.41
N GLU A 250 1.82 -6.79 -4.72
CA GLU A 250 2.87 -6.18 -3.87
C GLU A 250 4.04 -7.13 -3.54
N CYS A 251 4.35 -8.05 -4.45
CA CYS A 251 5.37 -9.08 -4.25
C CYS A 251 6.82 -8.56 -4.26
N GLY A 252 7.11 -7.33 -4.66
CA GLY A 252 8.49 -6.81 -4.59
C GLY A 252 9.46 -7.27 -5.68
N ILE A 253 9.12 -8.25 -6.53
CA ILE A 253 10.00 -8.71 -7.62
C ILE A 253 10.43 -7.56 -8.53
N CYS A 254 9.50 -6.70 -8.91
CA CYS A 254 9.77 -5.58 -9.80
C CYS A 254 10.79 -4.58 -9.21
N ALA A 255 10.75 -4.36 -7.89
CA ALA A 255 11.70 -3.50 -7.19
C ALA A 255 13.07 -4.18 -7.06
N TYR A 256 13.07 -5.50 -6.82
CA TYR A 256 14.30 -6.28 -6.68
C TYR A 256 15.10 -6.37 -7.99
N VAL A 257 14.44 -6.56 -9.13
CA VAL A 257 15.12 -6.65 -10.44
C VAL A 257 15.48 -5.28 -11.03
N CYS A 258 15.06 -4.17 -10.39
CA CYS A 258 15.26 -2.84 -10.95
C CYS A 258 16.73 -2.40 -10.83
N PRO A 259 17.46 -2.15 -11.94
CA PRO A 259 18.85 -1.70 -11.89
C PRO A 259 18.99 -0.26 -11.35
N SER A 260 17.90 0.52 -11.38
CA SER A 260 17.84 1.87 -10.83
C SER A 260 17.47 1.91 -9.34
N SER A 261 17.28 0.75 -8.70
CA SER A 261 16.92 0.61 -7.28
C SER A 261 15.67 1.39 -6.88
N ILE A 262 14.70 1.49 -7.80
CA ILE A 262 13.45 2.23 -7.56
C ILE A 262 12.53 1.41 -6.65
N PRO A 263 12.03 1.98 -5.54
CA PRO A 263 11.13 1.28 -4.61
C PRO A 263 9.69 1.21 -5.15
N LEU A 264 9.49 0.54 -6.29
CA LEU A 264 8.22 0.46 -7.02
C LEU A 264 7.02 0.09 -6.12
N VAL A 265 7.20 -0.91 -5.24
CA VAL A 265 6.12 -1.37 -4.36
C VAL A 265 5.69 -0.31 -3.35
N GLN A 266 6.60 0.57 -2.90
CA GLN A 266 6.23 1.65 -1.98
C GLN A 266 5.29 2.65 -2.65
N TYR A 267 5.61 3.06 -3.88
CA TYR A 267 4.73 3.90 -4.70
C TYR A 267 3.37 3.25 -4.92
N PHE A 268 3.34 1.96 -5.30
CA PHE A 268 2.08 1.27 -5.55
C PHE A 268 1.23 1.11 -4.29
N ARG A 269 1.85 0.87 -3.13
CA ARG A 269 1.16 0.84 -1.83
C ARG A 269 0.54 2.18 -1.50
N GLN A 270 1.26 3.26 -1.73
CA GLN A 270 0.76 4.62 -1.53
C GLN A 270 -0.45 4.89 -2.44
N SER A 271 -0.30 4.72 -3.76
CA SER A 271 -1.39 5.00 -4.71
C SER A 271 -2.61 4.11 -4.45
N LYS A 272 -2.44 2.84 -4.08
CA LYS A 272 -3.55 1.97 -3.65
C LYS A 272 -4.23 2.45 -2.38
N ALA A 273 -3.47 2.96 -1.41
CA ALA A 273 -4.03 3.49 -0.18
C ALA A 273 -4.87 4.74 -0.46
N GLU A 274 -4.37 5.64 -1.32
CA GLU A 274 -5.09 6.84 -1.77
C GLU A 274 -6.35 6.50 -2.55
N ILE A 275 -6.28 5.55 -3.50
CA ILE A 275 -7.46 5.03 -4.22
C ILE A 275 -8.50 4.49 -3.24
N LYS A 276 -8.09 3.68 -2.26
CA LYS A 276 -9.01 3.12 -1.26
C LYS A 276 -9.68 4.21 -0.43
N ILE A 277 -8.95 5.25 -0.03
CA ILE A 277 -9.50 6.40 0.69
C ILE A 277 -10.54 7.11 -0.19
N ARG A 278 -10.20 7.41 -1.45
CA ARG A 278 -11.11 8.03 -2.42
C ARG A 278 -12.39 7.22 -2.61
N THR A 279 -12.28 5.92 -2.88
CA THR A 279 -13.45 5.04 -3.05
C THR A 279 -14.30 4.96 -1.77
N ALA A 280 -13.67 4.95 -0.58
CA ALA A 280 -14.40 4.93 0.67
C ALA A 280 -15.18 6.25 0.90
N GLU A 281 -14.59 7.40 0.55
CA GLU A 281 -15.24 8.71 0.60
C GLU A 281 -16.40 8.81 -0.39
N GLU A 282 -16.22 8.31 -1.62
CA GLU A 282 -17.28 8.24 -2.64
C GLU A 282 -18.45 7.38 -2.18
N GLN A 283 -18.17 6.18 -1.66
CA GLN A 283 -19.20 5.30 -1.10
C GLN A 283 -19.90 5.92 0.12
N ALA A 284 -19.16 6.64 0.97
CA ALA A 284 -19.74 7.36 2.10
C ALA A 284 -20.67 8.50 1.63
N ALA A 285 -20.26 9.24 0.59
CA ALA A 285 -21.05 10.30 -0.01
C ALA A 285 -22.31 9.75 -0.69
N GLU A 286 -22.22 8.62 -1.40
CA GLU A 286 -23.37 7.94 -1.99
C GLU A 286 -24.34 7.44 -0.92
N ARG A 287 -23.85 6.77 0.13
CA ARG A 287 -24.68 6.37 1.28
C ARG A 287 -25.34 7.57 1.95
N ALA A 288 -24.66 8.71 2.04
CA ALA A 288 -25.23 9.94 2.57
C ALA A 288 -26.34 10.51 1.66
N LYS A 289 -26.15 10.48 0.33
CA LYS A 289 -27.17 10.87 -0.65
C LYS A 289 -28.43 10.00 -0.53
N VAL A 290 -28.27 8.68 -0.49
CA VAL A 290 -29.38 7.73 -0.31
C VAL A 290 -30.14 8.02 0.99
N ARG A 291 -29.44 8.26 2.10
CA ARG A 291 -30.07 8.62 3.39
C ARG A 291 -30.83 9.95 3.30
N PHE A 292 -30.27 10.93 2.60
CA PHE A 292 -30.91 12.23 2.40
C PHE A 292 -32.19 12.11 1.56
N GLU A 293 -32.14 11.36 0.46
CA GLU A 293 -33.29 11.10 -0.41
C GLU A 293 -34.39 10.33 0.35
N GLN A 294 -34.04 9.28 1.11
CA GLN A 294 -34.98 8.55 1.96
C GLN A 294 -35.61 9.46 3.04
N ARG A 295 -34.84 10.39 3.62
CA ARG A 295 -35.37 11.38 4.57
C ARG A 295 -36.31 12.36 3.88
N LYS A 296 -35.95 12.86 2.69
CA LYS A 296 -36.78 13.78 1.91
C LYS A 296 -38.10 13.13 1.51
N ALA A 297 -38.07 11.89 1.00
CA ALA A 297 -39.26 11.13 0.62
C ALA A 297 -40.19 10.87 1.83
N ARG A 298 -39.64 10.63 3.02
CA ARG A 298 -40.43 10.50 4.25
C ARG A 298 -41.12 11.81 4.61
N LEU A 299 -40.38 12.92 4.61
CA LEU A 299 -40.90 14.24 4.96
C LEU A 299 -41.97 14.71 3.97
N GLU A 300 -41.82 14.36 2.69
CA GLU A 300 -42.81 14.62 1.65
C GLU A 300 -44.08 13.78 1.82
N ARG A 301 -43.97 12.48 2.16
CA ARG A 301 -45.12 11.65 2.54
C ARG A 301 -45.85 12.21 3.76
N ASP A 302 -45.13 12.56 4.82
CA ASP A 302 -45.72 13.16 6.03
C ASP A 302 -46.44 14.48 5.70
N LYS A 303 -45.89 15.28 4.77
CA LYS A 303 -46.52 16.52 4.30
C LYS A 303 -47.79 16.24 3.50
N GLN A 304 -47.74 15.30 2.55
CA GLN A 304 -48.91 14.89 1.75
C GLN A 304 -50.01 14.31 2.63
N GLU A 305 -49.69 13.48 3.62
CA GLU A 305 -50.65 12.97 4.59
C GLU A 305 -51.29 14.08 5.42
N ARG A 306 -50.51 15.08 5.85
CA ARG A 306 -51.05 16.26 6.55
C ARG A 306 -51.98 17.04 5.64
N GLU A 307 -51.56 17.35 4.41
CA GLU A 307 -52.38 18.07 3.43
C GLU A 307 -53.67 17.31 3.09
N ALA A 308 -53.61 15.98 2.94
CA ALA A 308 -54.78 15.13 2.72
C ALA A 308 -55.71 15.13 3.93
N LYS A 309 -55.18 15.05 5.16
CA LYS A 309 -55.97 15.19 6.41
C LYS A 309 -56.63 16.57 6.49
N TYR A 310 -55.92 17.64 6.13
CA TYR A 310 -56.49 19.00 6.10
C TYR A 310 -57.59 19.13 5.04
N LYS A 311 -57.40 18.60 3.82
CA LYS A 311 -58.43 18.59 2.77
C LYS A 311 -59.66 17.77 3.19
N ALA A 312 -59.46 16.55 3.68
CA ALA A 312 -60.57 15.72 4.18
C ALA A 312 -61.33 16.40 5.32
N ALA A 313 -60.64 17.08 6.24
CA ALA A 313 -61.30 17.86 7.30
C ALA A 313 -62.07 19.07 6.76
N ALA A 314 -61.55 19.75 5.74
CA ALA A 314 -62.23 20.88 5.08
C ALA A 314 -63.46 20.41 4.28
N ASP A 315 -63.35 19.30 3.54
CA ASP A 315 -64.45 18.71 2.79
C ASP A 315 -65.55 18.21 3.73
N LYS A 316 -65.18 17.59 4.87
CA LYS A 316 -66.14 17.20 5.91
C LYS A 316 -66.88 18.42 6.47
N ARG A 317 -66.19 19.53 6.77
CA ARG A 317 -66.84 20.79 7.19
C ARG A 317 -67.75 21.36 6.11
N ARG A 318 -67.38 21.24 4.83
CA ARG A 318 -68.19 21.73 3.70
C ARG A 318 -69.43 20.87 3.47
N GLN A 319 -69.33 19.56 3.67
CA GLN A 319 -70.48 18.65 3.68
C GLN A 319 -71.40 18.94 4.86
N GLU A 320 -70.85 19.08 6.07
CA GLU A 320 -71.64 19.49 7.26
C GLU A 320 -72.35 20.83 7.05
N MET A 321 -71.72 21.80 6.37
CA MET A 321 -72.37 23.07 6.00
C MET A 321 -73.43 22.94 4.88
N LYS A 322 -73.30 21.97 3.96
CA LYS A 322 -74.34 21.68 2.95
C LYS A 322 -75.54 20.96 3.56
N ASP A 323 -75.29 20.00 4.44
CA ASP A 323 -76.34 19.21 5.10
C ASP A 323 -77.13 20.02 6.14
N SER A 324 -76.56 21.13 6.62
CA SER A 324 -77.22 22.05 7.57
C SER A 324 -77.97 23.24 6.93
N GLY A 325 -78.11 23.30 5.60
CA GLY A 325 -78.97 24.29 4.92
C GLY A 325 -78.53 25.76 5.11
N GLY A 326 -77.23 26.02 5.17
CA GLY A 326 -76.65 27.28 5.65
C GLY A 326 -76.57 28.48 4.68
N GLU A 327 -77.38 28.56 3.62
CA GLU A 327 -77.34 29.72 2.72
C GLU A 327 -77.89 31.00 3.39
N ASP A 328 -78.80 30.89 4.37
CA ASP A 328 -79.39 32.03 5.08
C ASP A 328 -78.47 32.65 6.15
N ALA A 329 -77.61 31.87 6.79
CA ALA A 329 -76.79 32.35 7.91
C ALA A 329 -75.59 33.22 7.45
N ILE A 330 -75.02 32.93 6.28
CA ILE A 330 -73.88 33.65 5.72
C ILE A 330 -74.35 34.96 5.06
N ALA A 331 -75.51 34.95 4.38
CA ALA A 331 -76.16 36.16 3.87
C ALA A 331 -76.56 37.11 5.02
N ALA A 332 -77.09 36.57 6.13
CA ALA A 332 -77.40 37.35 7.33
C ALA A 332 -76.16 37.91 8.04
N ALA A 333 -75.01 37.20 8.02
CA ALA A 333 -73.77 37.69 8.61
C ALA A 333 -73.11 38.80 7.77
N ILE A 334 -73.15 38.70 6.43
CA ILE A 334 -72.66 39.75 5.52
C ILE A 334 -73.54 41.02 5.61
N ALA A 335 -74.86 40.85 5.78
CA ALA A 335 -75.77 41.98 6.06
C ALA A 335 -75.47 42.66 7.41
N ARG A 336 -75.13 41.90 8.46
CA ARG A 336 -74.73 42.44 9.78
C ARG A 336 -73.37 43.13 9.79
N VAL A 337 -72.44 42.77 8.90
CA VAL A 337 -71.14 43.45 8.76
C VAL A 337 -71.28 44.75 7.94
N LYS A 338 -72.12 44.77 6.89
CA LYS A 338 -72.44 46.00 6.16
C LYS A 338 -73.17 47.03 7.02
N GLN A 339 -74.05 46.62 7.94
CA GLN A 339 -74.67 47.51 8.94
C GLN A 339 -73.71 47.95 10.06
N LYS A 340 -72.55 47.31 10.23
CA LYS A 340 -71.53 47.71 11.22
C LYS A 340 -70.42 48.61 10.65
N GLN A 341 -70.40 48.86 9.33
CA GLN A 341 -69.45 49.77 8.69
C GLN A 341 -69.96 51.23 8.57
N THR A 342 -71.21 51.50 8.96
CA THR A 342 -71.76 52.87 9.01
C THR A 342 -71.56 53.56 10.36
N ASP A 343 -71.13 52.85 11.40
CA ASP A 343 -70.72 53.44 12.67
C ASP A 343 -69.22 53.22 12.88
N GLY A 344 -68.48 54.32 12.97
CA GLY A 344 -67.03 54.32 13.23
C GLY A 344 -66.63 53.50 14.48
N PRO A 345 -65.35 53.13 14.60
CA PRO A 345 -64.93 52.10 15.54
C PRO A 345 -65.18 52.53 16.98
N LYS A 346 -65.97 51.72 17.71
CA LYS A 346 -66.21 51.89 19.15
C LYS A 346 -64.89 51.82 19.94
N PRO A 347 -64.73 52.63 21.01
CA PRO A 347 -63.47 52.84 21.76
C PRO A 347 -62.87 51.57 22.40
N ALA A 348 -63.61 50.46 22.47
CA ALA A 348 -63.13 49.19 23.00
C ALA A 348 -62.13 48.46 22.08
N VAL A 349 -62.22 48.63 20.76
CA VAL A 349 -61.32 47.95 19.80
C VAL A 349 -59.98 48.69 19.70
N ALA A 350 -60.00 50.03 19.78
CA ALA A 350 -58.79 50.84 19.89
C ALA A 350 -58.05 50.57 21.22
N ALA A 351 -58.77 50.38 22.33
CA ALA A 351 -58.20 49.99 23.61
C ALA A 351 -57.65 48.55 23.61
N ALA A 352 -58.27 47.63 22.87
CA ALA A 352 -57.76 46.27 22.71
C ALA A 352 -56.52 46.19 21.80
N ILE A 353 -56.46 46.99 20.74
CA ILE A 353 -55.27 47.13 19.87
C ILE A 353 -54.14 47.84 20.62
N ALA A 354 -54.44 48.83 21.47
CA ALA A 354 -53.47 49.46 22.36
C ALA A 354 -52.96 48.49 23.44
N ARG A 355 -53.81 47.64 24.02
CA ARG A 355 -53.39 46.58 24.96
C ARG A 355 -52.65 45.42 24.29
N ALA A 356 -52.95 45.11 23.03
CA ALA A 356 -52.21 44.12 22.24
C ALA A 356 -50.85 44.64 21.78
N LYS A 357 -50.76 45.93 21.41
CA LYS A 357 -49.48 46.60 21.13
C LYS A 357 -48.66 46.82 22.41
N ALA A 358 -49.29 47.10 23.55
CA ALA A 358 -48.62 47.17 24.85
C ALA A 358 -48.12 45.78 25.30
N LYS A 359 -48.89 44.70 25.08
CA LYS A 359 -48.42 43.32 25.31
C LYS A 359 -47.34 42.85 24.33
N GLN A 360 -47.36 43.30 23.08
CA GLN A 360 -46.25 43.06 22.14
C GLN A 360 -44.99 43.86 22.48
N ALA A 361 -45.15 45.06 23.06
CA ALA A 361 -44.03 45.88 23.56
C ALA A 361 -43.44 45.34 24.87
N GLU A 362 -44.26 44.79 25.77
CA GLU A 362 -43.81 44.10 27.00
C GLU A 362 -43.23 42.70 26.71
N ALA A 363 -43.71 41.99 25.68
CA ALA A 363 -43.11 40.72 25.25
C ALA A 363 -41.77 40.90 24.49
N SER A 364 -41.41 42.13 24.12
CA SER A 364 -40.08 42.49 23.64
C SER A 364 -39.12 42.97 24.74
N GLY A 365 -39.49 42.84 26.02
CA GLY A 365 -38.67 43.20 27.18
C GLY A 365 -38.57 42.08 28.22
N ALA A 366 -37.57 41.21 28.04
CA ALA A 366 -37.11 40.11 28.91
C ALA A 366 -38.05 38.89 29.00
N THR A 367 -37.65 37.65 28.70
CA THR A 367 -36.31 37.03 28.74
C THR A 367 -36.08 36.15 27.51
N GLU A 368 -35.25 36.60 26.56
CA GLU A 368 -34.33 35.66 25.93
C GLU A 368 -33.43 35.12 27.07
N PRO A 369 -33.18 33.80 27.18
CA PRO A 369 -32.17 33.32 28.12
C PRO A 369 -30.86 34.02 27.76
N ASP A 370 -30.31 34.76 28.72
CA ASP A 370 -29.14 35.61 28.53
C ASP A 370 -27.91 34.76 28.20
N ASN A 371 -27.81 34.39 26.93
CA ASN A 371 -26.68 33.69 26.36
C ASN A 371 -25.52 34.66 26.09
N SER A 372 -25.53 35.88 26.64
CA SER A 372 -24.38 36.79 26.53
C SER A 372 -23.16 36.19 27.21
N GLU A 373 -23.32 35.50 28.35
CA GLU A 373 -22.23 34.78 29.00
C GLU A 373 -21.74 33.60 28.14
N MET A 374 -22.65 32.81 27.57
CA MET A 374 -22.28 31.70 26.69
C MET A 374 -21.64 32.16 25.36
N ARG A 375 -22.03 33.33 24.83
CA ARG A 375 -21.35 33.95 23.68
C ARG A 375 -19.98 34.47 24.06
N LYS A 376 -19.82 35.16 25.20
CA LYS A 376 -18.52 35.61 25.72
C LYS A 376 -17.58 34.43 25.96
N LEU A 377 -18.08 33.33 26.52
CA LEU A 377 -17.31 32.10 26.74
C LEU A 377 -16.93 31.42 25.41
N ARG A 378 -17.81 31.43 24.42
CA ARG A 378 -17.55 30.88 23.07
C ARG A 378 -16.56 31.74 22.29
N GLU A 379 -16.60 33.06 22.50
CA GLU A 379 -15.70 34.03 21.90
C GLU A 379 -14.33 34.00 22.56
N GLN A 380 -14.25 33.87 23.88
CA GLN A 380 -13.01 33.57 24.62
C GLN A 380 -12.41 32.23 24.17
N ARG A 381 -13.20 31.15 24.03
CA ARG A 381 -12.70 29.88 23.49
C ARG A 381 -12.22 30.00 22.04
N LYS A 382 -12.87 30.85 21.23
CA LYS A 382 -12.47 31.10 19.84
C LYS A 382 -11.20 31.95 19.76
N GLN A 383 -11.03 32.89 20.69
CA GLN A 383 -9.81 33.69 20.85
C GLN A 383 -8.66 32.85 21.41
N GLU A 384 -8.88 32.00 22.41
CA GLU A 384 -7.91 31.02 22.90
C GLU A 384 -7.53 30.00 21.84
N ALA A 385 -8.49 29.53 21.02
CA ALA A 385 -8.20 28.64 19.89
C ALA A 385 -7.42 29.35 18.79
N ARG A 386 -7.68 30.65 18.53
CA ARG A 386 -6.89 31.48 17.62
C ARG A 386 -5.50 31.80 18.18
N ALA A 387 -5.38 32.07 19.48
CA ALA A 387 -4.11 32.29 20.18
C ALA A 387 -3.28 31.00 20.18
N LYS A 388 -3.86 29.83 20.51
CA LYS A 388 -3.20 28.52 20.39
C LYS A 388 -2.87 28.12 18.96
N ARG A 389 -3.57 28.67 17.97
CA ARG A 389 -3.28 28.48 16.54
C ARG A 389 -2.24 29.48 16.01
N ALA A 390 -2.08 30.63 16.68
CA ALA A 390 -1.02 31.61 16.41
C ALA A 390 0.27 31.31 17.19
N GLU A 391 0.18 30.65 18.36
CA GLU A 391 1.31 30.10 19.13
C GLU A 391 1.78 28.74 18.60
N LYS A 392 0.96 28.07 17.78
CA LYS A 392 1.49 27.04 16.89
C LYS A 392 2.27 27.75 15.78
N PRO A 393 3.58 27.55 15.65
CA PRO A 393 4.31 28.09 14.52
C PRO A 393 3.70 27.48 13.24
N GLU A 394 3.20 28.33 12.34
CA GLU A 394 3.17 27.97 10.93
C GLU A 394 4.59 27.60 10.56
N SER A 395 4.82 26.32 10.33
CA SER A 395 6.14 25.78 9.97
C SER A 395 6.45 26.15 8.53
N GLY A 396 6.77 27.43 8.33
CA GLY A 396 7.83 27.86 7.43
C GLY A 396 9.16 27.79 8.19
N ASP A 397 10.14 27.16 7.57
CA ASP A 397 11.57 27.05 7.90
C ASP A 397 12.01 26.40 9.24
N LYS A 398 12.44 25.14 9.10
CA LYS A 398 12.91 24.22 10.15
C LYS A 398 14.34 24.49 10.65
N GLN A 399 15.01 25.58 10.25
CA GLN A 399 16.43 25.78 10.56
C GLN A 399 16.67 26.61 11.84
N ASP A 400 15.80 27.57 12.16
CA ASP A 400 16.06 28.48 13.30
C ASP A 400 15.63 27.91 14.67
N ALA A 401 14.62 27.04 14.69
CA ALA A 401 14.15 26.37 15.91
C ALA A 401 15.20 25.40 16.50
N VAL A 402 16.05 24.82 15.65
CA VAL A 402 17.12 23.90 16.06
C VAL A 402 18.29 24.68 16.68
N ALA A 403 18.59 25.88 16.15
CA ALA A 403 19.64 26.73 16.68
C ALA A 403 19.32 27.24 18.11
N ALA A 404 18.06 27.65 18.36
CA ALA A 404 17.63 28.08 19.69
C ALA A 404 17.60 26.94 20.73
N ALA A 405 17.27 25.72 20.31
CA ALA A 405 17.29 24.54 21.17
C ALA A 405 18.72 24.12 21.55
N ILE A 406 19.67 24.23 20.60
CA ILE A 406 21.10 23.96 20.85
C ILE A 406 21.71 25.01 21.79
N ALA A 407 21.32 26.29 21.66
CA ALA A 407 21.78 27.34 22.56
C ALA A 407 21.30 27.13 24.01
N ARG A 408 20.05 26.71 24.21
CA ARG A 408 19.50 26.39 25.55
C ARG A 408 20.11 25.12 26.15
N ALA A 409 20.43 24.13 25.33
CA ALA A 409 21.13 22.92 25.77
C ALA A 409 22.58 23.20 26.17
N LYS A 410 23.28 24.12 25.49
CA LYS A 410 24.63 24.57 25.85
C LYS A 410 24.63 25.36 27.16
N ALA A 411 23.71 26.30 27.35
CA ALA A 411 23.60 27.07 28.59
C ALA A 411 23.29 26.18 29.82
N LYS A 412 22.49 25.12 29.64
CA LYS A 412 22.18 24.15 30.70
C LYS A 412 23.35 23.21 31.01
N LYS A 413 24.26 22.97 30.06
CA LYS A 413 25.48 22.17 30.25
C LYS A 413 26.60 22.97 30.93
N GLU A 414 26.64 24.29 30.74
CA GLU A 414 27.58 25.20 31.42
C GLU A 414 27.21 25.44 32.88
N GLN A 415 25.91 25.49 33.22
CA GLN A 415 25.45 25.61 34.61
C GLN A 415 25.65 24.33 35.45
N LEU A 416 25.83 23.17 34.82
CA LEU A 416 26.15 21.90 35.50
C LEU A 416 27.66 21.70 35.73
N ASN A 417 28.51 22.58 35.20
CA ASN A 417 29.97 22.44 35.27
C ASN A 417 30.63 23.37 36.31
N ASN A 418 29.85 24.10 37.12
CA ASN A 418 30.34 24.94 38.20
C ASN A 418 29.54 24.74 39.49
N LYS A 419 29.86 23.68 40.25
CA LYS A 419 29.73 23.69 41.72
C LYS A 419 30.75 22.70 42.35
N PRO A 420 31.42 23.04 43.48
CA PRO A 420 32.62 22.35 43.96
C PRO A 420 32.35 21.07 44.75
N ALA A 421 33.43 20.31 44.93
CA ALA A 421 33.54 18.93 45.40
C ALA A 421 33.28 18.71 46.90
N GLU A 422 32.72 17.53 47.22
CA GLU A 422 33.01 16.73 48.41
C GLU A 422 33.23 15.28 47.99
N ALA A 423 34.34 14.70 48.44
CA ALA A 423 34.83 13.38 48.10
C ALA A 423 34.87 12.51 49.36
N GLU A 424 34.44 11.25 49.26
CA GLU A 424 35.15 10.07 49.81
C GLU A 424 34.37 8.76 49.57
N SER A 425 35.12 7.65 49.46
CA SER A 425 34.70 6.24 49.58
C SER A 425 34.26 5.40 48.37
N LYS A 426 35.03 5.31 47.26
CA LYS A 426 34.90 4.17 46.30
C LYS A 426 36.21 3.69 45.63
N GLN A 427 37.36 3.76 46.29
CA GLN A 427 38.62 3.20 45.75
C GLN A 427 39.08 1.88 46.40
N ASP A 428 38.56 1.48 47.55
CA ASP A 428 39.02 0.25 48.24
C ASP A 428 38.35 -1.04 47.75
N ALA A 429 37.18 -0.96 47.11
CA ALA A 429 36.43 -2.14 46.66
C ALA A 429 37.03 -2.81 45.41
N VAL A 430 37.79 -2.07 44.60
CA VAL A 430 38.33 -2.57 43.31
C VAL A 430 39.69 -3.27 43.50
N ALA A 431 40.48 -2.86 44.49
CA ALA A 431 41.77 -3.48 44.80
C ALA A 431 41.62 -4.89 45.40
N ALA A 432 40.59 -5.12 46.21
CA ALA A 432 40.32 -6.42 46.84
C ALA A 432 39.84 -7.51 45.84
N ALA A 433 39.19 -7.11 44.74
CA ALA A 433 38.68 -8.03 43.72
C ALA A 433 39.80 -8.58 42.82
N ILE A 434 40.83 -7.78 42.54
CA ILE A 434 41.94 -8.15 41.65
C ILE A 434 42.92 -9.12 42.33
N ALA A 435 43.08 -9.03 43.66
CA ALA A 435 43.91 -9.98 44.43
C ALA A 435 43.30 -11.39 44.50
N ARG A 436 41.97 -11.50 44.56
CA ARG A 436 41.26 -12.79 44.65
C ARG A 436 41.24 -13.57 43.33
N ALA A 437 41.34 -12.88 42.19
CA ALA A 437 41.42 -13.52 40.87
C ALA A 437 42.81 -14.10 40.57
N LYS A 438 43.89 -13.52 41.12
CA LYS A 438 45.26 -14.02 40.92
C LYS A 438 45.58 -15.25 41.77
N ALA A 439 44.95 -15.41 42.94
CA ALA A 439 45.17 -16.56 43.84
C ALA A 439 44.53 -17.88 43.34
N ARG A 440 43.55 -17.84 42.43
CA ARG A 440 42.86 -19.04 41.91
C ARG A 440 43.53 -19.70 40.70
N LYS A 441 44.57 -19.11 40.12
CA LYS A 441 45.30 -19.66 38.97
C LYS A 441 46.61 -20.38 39.31
N ALA A 442 46.98 -20.46 40.59
CA ALA A 442 48.28 -20.96 41.04
C ALA A 442 48.25 -22.32 41.77
N ALA A 443 47.12 -23.03 41.81
CA ALA A 443 47.04 -24.32 42.50
C ALA A 443 46.26 -25.35 41.67
N GLN A 444 46.96 -26.11 40.82
CA GLN A 444 46.73 -27.55 40.60
C GLN A 444 47.82 -28.14 39.69
N LYS A 445 48.61 -29.03 40.29
CA LYS A 445 49.48 -30.05 39.67
C LYS A 445 49.21 -31.35 40.45
N PRO A 446 49.30 -32.54 39.83
CA PRO A 446 50.48 -33.38 40.08
C PRO A 446 51.04 -34.09 38.82
N ALA A 447 52.23 -34.67 38.98
CA ALA A 447 53.18 -35.27 38.00
C ALA A 447 53.14 -36.83 38.01
N PRO A 448 54.12 -37.63 37.49
CA PRO A 448 54.89 -37.64 36.22
C PRO A 448 54.98 -39.03 35.47
N GLU A 449 55.61 -39.01 34.26
CA GLU A 449 56.46 -40.01 33.55
C GLU A 449 55.94 -41.27 32.79
N ARG A 450 56.11 -41.28 31.45
CA ARG A 450 57.10 -42.14 30.71
C ARG A 450 57.34 -41.65 29.26
N GLN A 451 58.52 -42.00 28.73
CA GLN A 451 59.27 -41.44 27.58
C GLN A 451 58.84 -41.92 26.19
N GLU A 452 59.02 -41.08 25.15
CA GLU A 452 59.69 -41.38 23.85
C GLU A 452 59.87 -40.11 22.98
N ALA A 453 60.81 -40.16 22.01
CA ALA A 453 61.59 -39.06 21.40
C ALA A 453 60.96 -38.39 20.12
N PRO A 454 61.58 -37.37 19.47
CA PRO A 454 60.90 -36.22 18.84
C PRO A 454 60.79 -36.20 17.30
N ALA A 455 59.89 -35.36 16.76
CA ALA A 455 59.90 -34.89 15.37
C ALA A 455 59.41 -33.43 15.20
N GLU A 456 60.37 -32.56 14.91
CA GLU A 456 60.47 -31.39 14.00
C GLU A 456 59.44 -30.24 13.86
N ASN A 457 60.04 -29.06 13.70
CA ASN A 457 59.56 -27.68 13.68
C ASN A 457 58.69 -27.26 12.48
N LYS A 458 57.57 -26.59 12.75
CA LYS A 458 56.73 -25.86 11.78
C LYS A 458 57.18 -24.40 11.57
N ASN A 459 58.43 -24.17 11.16
CA ASN A 459 58.91 -22.84 10.74
C ASN A 459 59.37 -22.76 9.26
N ALA A 460 59.14 -23.81 8.46
CA ALA A 460 59.48 -23.83 7.04
C ALA A 460 58.31 -23.46 6.09
N ALA A 461 57.06 -23.50 6.56
CA ALA A 461 55.88 -23.30 5.70
C ALA A 461 55.59 -21.82 5.35
N VAL A 462 56.08 -20.87 6.14
CA VAL A 462 55.81 -19.43 5.95
C VAL A 462 56.80 -18.78 4.98
N ALA A 463 58.02 -19.30 4.87
CA ALA A 463 59.02 -18.81 3.92
C ALA A 463 58.73 -19.21 2.46
N ALA A 464 58.07 -20.36 2.23
CA ALA A 464 57.75 -20.86 0.89
C ALA A 464 56.58 -20.11 0.21
N ALA A 465 55.70 -19.46 0.99
CA ALA A 465 54.54 -18.73 0.45
C ALA A 465 54.93 -17.32 -0.07
N VAL A 466 55.91 -16.67 0.56
CA VAL A 466 56.38 -15.34 0.18
C VAL A 466 57.21 -15.37 -1.12
N ALA A 467 57.90 -16.48 -1.40
CA ALA A 467 58.65 -16.68 -2.65
C ALA A 467 57.74 -16.87 -3.89
N ARG A 468 56.57 -17.52 -3.73
CA ARG A 468 55.63 -17.77 -4.84
C ARG A 468 54.85 -16.52 -5.29
N ALA A 469 54.63 -15.57 -4.38
CA ALA A 469 53.98 -14.29 -4.70
C ALA A 469 54.91 -13.33 -5.47
N LYS A 470 56.23 -13.39 -5.25
CA LYS A 470 57.22 -12.60 -6.01
C LYS A 470 57.48 -13.16 -7.41
N ALA A 471 57.37 -14.48 -7.62
CA ALA A 471 57.58 -15.11 -8.93
C ALA A 471 56.46 -14.82 -9.95
N ARG A 472 55.22 -14.56 -9.51
CA ARG A 472 54.10 -14.21 -10.42
C ARG A 472 54.10 -12.76 -10.90
N LYS A 473 54.81 -11.86 -10.21
CA LYS A 473 54.91 -10.44 -10.60
C LYS A 473 56.01 -10.16 -11.63
N ALA A 474 56.89 -11.13 -11.89
CA ALA A 474 58.01 -11.02 -12.82
C ALA A 474 57.77 -11.72 -14.19
N ALA A 475 56.61 -12.37 -14.39
CA ALA A 475 56.29 -13.11 -15.62
C ALA A 475 55.30 -12.39 -16.56
N GLN A 476 54.97 -11.11 -16.30
CA GLN A 476 54.09 -10.30 -17.18
C GLN A 476 54.83 -9.15 -17.87
N GLN A 477 56.17 -9.16 -17.82
CA GLN A 477 57.02 -8.17 -18.49
C GLN A 477 58.20 -8.90 -19.16
N ALA A 478 57.96 -9.57 -20.28
CA ALA A 478 58.96 -9.85 -21.33
C ALA A 478 58.36 -10.74 -22.43
N GLU A 479 57.86 -10.09 -23.48
CA GLU A 479 57.68 -10.50 -24.89
C GLU A 479 56.92 -9.29 -25.49
N GLY A 480 57.54 -8.30 -26.17
CA GLY A 480 58.42 -8.37 -27.34
C GLY A 480 57.54 -8.53 -28.58
N ASN A 481 57.49 -7.65 -29.60
CA ASN A 481 58.55 -6.83 -30.18
C ASN A 481 58.01 -5.86 -31.27
N THR A 482 58.72 -4.72 -31.48
CA THR A 482 59.03 -3.96 -32.75
C THR A 482 57.93 -3.61 -33.79
N GLU A 483 57.83 -2.43 -34.44
CA GLU A 483 58.83 -1.43 -34.89
C GLU A 483 58.16 -0.12 -35.41
N THR A 484 58.93 0.99 -35.38
CA THR A 484 58.98 2.24 -36.20
C THR A 484 57.85 3.30 -36.31
N GLU A 485 58.20 4.49 -35.75
CA GLU A 485 58.13 5.88 -36.27
C GLU A 485 56.81 6.57 -36.72
N ALA A 486 56.37 7.59 -35.96
CA ALA A 486 56.32 9.02 -36.34
C ALA A 486 55.19 9.82 -35.65
N ASP A 487 55.61 10.83 -34.86
CA ASP A 487 55.07 12.18 -34.59
C ASP A 487 53.61 12.48 -34.13
N GLU A 488 53.54 13.59 -33.39
CA GLU A 488 52.42 14.49 -33.05
C GLU A 488 51.47 14.15 -31.90
N GLY A 489 51.75 14.79 -30.76
CA GLY A 489 50.73 15.22 -29.82
C GLY A 489 50.28 16.66 -30.11
N ASP A 490 49.06 16.87 -30.58
CA ASP A 490 48.20 18.03 -30.21
C ASP A 490 46.72 17.93 -30.68
N SER A 491 46.07 16.76 -30.60
CA SER A 491 44.70 16.59 -31.12
C SER A 491 43.57 16.55 -30.07
N LYS A 492 43.88 16.32 -28.78
CA LYS A 492 42.83 16.14 -27.75
C LYS A 492 42.41 17.40 -27.01
N LYS A 493 43.22 18.47 -27.02
CA LYS A 493 42.87 19.75 -26.36
C LYS A 493 42.01 20.64 -27.26
N ALA A 494 42.23 20.61 -28.57
CA ALA A 494 41.41 21.32 -29.57
C ALA A 494 39.99 20.75 -29.71
N ALA A 495 39.83 19.42 -29.61
CA ALA A 495 38.52 18.76 -29.72
C ALA A 495 37.57 19.10 -28.55
N VAL A 496 38.12 19.28 -27.34
CA VAL A 496 37.34 19.65 -26.15
C VAL A 496 36.96 21.13 -26.17
N ALA A 497 37.84 22.01 -26.66
CA ALA A 497 37.53 23.43 -26.86
C ALA A 497 36.44 23.65 -27.94
N ALA A 498 36.47 22.88 -29.04
CA ALA A 498 35.46 22.93 -30.09
C ALA A 498 34.07 22.42 -29.63
N ALA A 499 34.03 21.43 -28.74
CA ALA A 499 32.78 20.91 -28.18
C ALA A 499 32.11 21.90 -27.21
N ILE A 500 32.90 22.61 -26.39
CA ILE A 500 32.41 23.62 -25.46
C ILE A 500 31.91 24.88 -26.21
N ALA A 501 32.55 25.25 -27.32
CA ALA A 501 32.09 26.33 -28.20
C ALA A 501 30.75 26.02 -28.89
N ARG A 502 30.55 24.77 -29.34
CA ARG A 502 29.28 24.32 -29.97
C ARG A 502 28.12 24.23 -28.98
N ALA A 503 28.39 23.90 -27.72
CA ALA A 503 27.39 23.87 -26.65
C ALA A 503 26.95 25.29 -26.24
N LYS A 504 27.87 26.27 -26.23
CA LYS A 504 27.53 27.68 -25.97
C LYS A 504 26.77 28.32 -27.14
N ALA A 505 27.12 28.01 -28.39
CA ALA A 505 26.40 28.51 -29.56
C ALA A 505 24.95 27.99 -29.67
N ARG A 506 24.68 26.74 -29.24
CA ARG A 506 23.30 26.20 -29.20
C ARG A 506 22.43 26.78 -28.09
N LYS A 507 23.03 27.24 -26.99
CA LYS A 507 22.31 27.89 -25.89
C LYS A 507 21.90 29.33 -26.20
N GLN A 508 22.64 30.02 -27.07
CA GLN A 508 22.30 31.38 -27.52
C GLN A 508 21.35 31.41 -28.74
N ALA A 509 21.19 30.30 -29.47
CA ALA A 509 20.23 30.19 -30.58
C ALA A 509 18.81 29.75 -30.16
N GLN A 510 18.60 29.33 -28.90
CA GLN A 510 17.29 28.97 -28.36
C GLN A 510 16.58 30.11 -27.60
N GLU A 511 17.23 31.26 -27.43
CA GLU A 511 16.66 32.44 -26.78
C GLU A 511 16.24 33.56 -27.77
N THR A 512 16.15 33.27 -29.08
CA THR A 512 15.78 34.30 -30.09
C THR A 512 14.66 33.90 -31.05
N GLU A 513 13.90 32.84 -30.77
CA GLU A 513 12.66 32.52 -31.51
C GLU A 513 11.47 32.41 -30.56
N GLN A 514 11.09 33.52 -29.93
CA GLN A 514 9.73 33.80 -29.44
C GLN A 514 9.63 35.28 -29.03
N ALA A 515 9.64 36.18 -30.02
CA ALA A 515 9.28 37.58 -29.83
C ALA A 515 8.78 38.22 -31.15
N SER A 516 7.53 37.92 -31.51
CA SER A 516 6.65 38.68 -32.42
C SER A 516 5.26 38.00 -32.35
N GLU A 517 4.11 38.60 -32.06
CA GLU A 517 3.58 39.97 -31.99
C GLU A 517 2.39 40.01 -30.95
N PRO A 518 1.45 40.98 -30.99
CA PRO A 518 1.36 42.17 -30.15
C PRO A 518 0.35 42.08 -28.99
N GLN A 519 0.43 43.04 -28.08
CA GLN A 519 -0.49 43.24 -26.96
C GLN A 519 -1.92 43.61 -27.42
N ALA A 520 -2.92 42.91 -26.88
CA ALA A 520 -4.32 43.37 -26.84
C ALA A 520 -4.99 42.93 -25.52
N ASN A 521 -5.85 43.83 -25.02
CA ASN A 521 -6.45 43.89 -23.69
C ASN A 521 -7.30 42.69 -23.25
N GLU A 522 -7.44 42.59 -21.92
CA GLU A 522 -8.34 41.73 -21.15
C GLU A 522 -9.80 41.77 -21.64
N GLY A 523 -10.40 40.58 -21.80
CA GLY A 523 -11.85 40.40 -21.93
C GLY A 523 -12.24 39.15 -22.72
N ASP A 524 -12.86 38.17 -22.04
CA ASP A 524 -13.75 37.14 -22.61
C ASP A 524 -13.19 35.77 -23.06
N SER A 525 -12.19 35.21 -22.37
CA SER A 525 -11.72 33.81 -22.59
C SER A 525 -12.64 32.71 -22.03
N LYS A 526 -13.57 33.04 -21.11
CA LYS A 526 -14.48 32.05 -20.49
C LYS A 526 -15.68 31.71 -21.36
N LYS A 527 -16.13 32.62 -22.23
CA LYS A 527 -17.32 32.42 -23.07
C LYS A 527 -17.03 31.54 -24.29
N ALA A 528 -15.82 31.63 -24.84
CA ALA A 528 -15.34 30.77 -25.92
C ALA A 528 -15.14 29.31 -25.47
N ALA A 529 -14.65 29.08 -24.25
CA ALA A 529 -14.49 27.74 -23.67
C ALA A 529 -15.84 27.04 -23.43
N VAL A 530 -16.85 27.80 -22.97
CA VAL A 530 -18.21 27.29 -22.75
C VAL A 530 -18.92 27.00 -24.08
N ALA A 531 -18.74 27.84 -25.10
CA ALA A 531 -19.26 27.58 -26.45
C ALA A 531 -18.65 26.30 -27.07
N ALA A 532 -17.36 26.07 -26.90
CA ALA A 532 -16.67 24.86 -27.37
C ALA A 532 -17.06 23.59 -26.60
N ALA A 533 -17.50 23.71 -25.34
CA ALA A 533 -18.04 22.59 -24.55
C ALA A 533 -19.48 22.25 -24.94
N ILE A 534 -20.31 23.26 -25.22
CA ILE A 534 -21.69 23.08 -25.68
C ILE A 534 -21.72 22.46 -27.09
N ALA A 535 -20.80 22.86 -27.98
CA ALA A 535 -20.67 22.26 -29.31
C ALA A 535 -20.29 20.76 -29.25
N ARG A 536 -19.38 20.39 -28.33
CA ARG A 536 -18.98 18.98 -28.13
C ARG A 536 -20.08 18.13 -27.49
N SER A 537 -20.90 18.72 -26.62
CA SER A 537 -22.05 18.03 -26.01
C SER A 537 -23.19 17.83 -27.01
N LYS A 538 -23.45 18.80 -27.89
CA LYS A 538 -24.41 18.66 -29.01
C LYS A 538 -23.97 17.60 -30.03
N ALA A 539 -22.68 17.56 -30.37
CA ALA A 539 -22.14 16.53 -31.26
C ALA A 539 -22.24 15.11 -30.67
N ARG A 540 -22.10 14.96 -29.35
CA ARG A 540 -22.32 13.67 -28.66
C ARG A 540 -23.79 13.26 -28.59
N LYS A 541 -24.72 14.21 -28.41
CA LYS A 541 -26.17 13.91 -28.45
C LYS A 541 -26.65 13.51 -29.85
N GLN A 542 -26.16 14.16 -30.89
CA GLN A 542 -26.50 13.80 -32.28
C GLN A 542 -25.88 12.46 -32.73
N ALA A 543 -24.80 12.00 -32.10
CA ALA A 543 -24.24 10.66 -32.34
C ALA A 543 -24.96 9.55 -31.55
N GLN A 544 -25.71 9.88 -30.49
CA GLN A 544 -26.48 8.90 -29.70
C GLN A 544 -27.93 8.74 -30.17
N GLU A 545 -28.48 9.68 -30.94
CA GLU A 545 -29.83 9.60 -31.50
C GLU A 545 -29.92 8.82 -32.83
N THR A 546 -28.79 8.41 -33.42
CA THR A 546 -28.75 7.64 -34.68
C THR A 546 -28.66 6.11 -34.50
N GLU A 547 -28.63 5.59 -33.27
CA GLU A 547 -28.57 4.13 -33.01
C GLU A 547 -29.87 3.54 -32.41
N GLN A 548 -30.96 4.31 -32.31
CA GLN A 548 -32.27 3.78 -31.91
C GLN A 548 -33.32 4.05 -32.97
N GLY A 549 -33.45 3.11 -33.91
CA GLY A 549 -34.52 3.11 -34.90
C GLY A 549 -34.38 2.01 -35.95
N SER A 550 -34.79 0.78 -35.61
CA SER A 550 -35.54 -0.17 -36.46
C SER A 550 -35.39 -1.62 -35.95
N GLU A 551 -36.45 -2.14 -35.34
CA GLU A 551 -36.70 -3.59 -35.32
C GLU A 551 -37.17 -4.03 -36.71
N PRO A 552 -36.84 -5.28 -37.09
CA PRO A 552 -37.92 -6.19 -37.49
C PRO A 552 -37.84 -7.56 -36.79
N GLN A 553 -39.02 -8.18 -36.72
CA GLN A 553 -39.36 -9.42 -36.03
C GLN A 553 -38.73 -10.70 -36.64
N ALA A 554 -38.35 -11.61 -35.72
CA ALA A 554 -38.37 -13.09 -35.74
C ALA A 554 -37.94 -13.89 -36.99
N GLU A 555 -36.90 -14.73 -36.83
CA GLU A 555 -36.92 -16.18 -37.09
C GLU A 555 -35.68 -16.89 -36.51
N GLU A 556 -35.87 -18.11 -35.95
CA GLU A 556 -34.85 -18.95 -35.32
C GLU A 556 -33.69 -19.32 -36.27
N ALA A 557 -32.44 -19.09 -35.85
CA ALA A 557 -31.26 -19.66 -36.49
C ALA A 557 -30.22 -20.16 -35.47
N ASP A 558 -29.93 -21.45 -35.58
CA ASP A 558 -29.09 -22.28 -34.69
C ASP A 558 -27.67 -21.72 -34.42
N PRO A 559 -27.25 -21.56 -33.14
CA PRO A 559 -25.95 -21.01 -32.74
C PRO A 559 -24.74 -21.78 -33.28
N LYS A 560 -24.90 -23.02 -33.77
CA LYS A 560 -23.81 -23.78 -34.39
C LYS A 560 -23.33 -23.22 -35.73
N LYS A 561 -24.20 -22.60 -36.53
CA LYS A 561 -23.80 -22.01 -37.82
C LYS A 561 -22.93 -20.76 -37.64
N ALA A 562 -23.21 -19.93 -36.62
CA ALA A 562 -22.41 -18.75 -36.31
C ALA A 562 -20.98 -19.12 -35.85
N ALA A 563 -20.83 -20.21 -35.08
CA ALA A 563 -19.53 -20.71 -34.64
C ALA A 563 -18.66 -21.22 -35.81
N VAL A 564 -19.27 -21.88 -36.80
CA VAL A 564 -18.57 -22.39 -37.99
C VAL A 564 -18.11 -21.25 -38.90
N VAL A 565 -18.94 -20.22 -39.09
CA VAL A 565 -18.56 -19.03 -39.87
C VAL A 565 -17.41 -18.27 -39.18
N ALA A 566 -17.43 -18.15 -37.85
CA ALA A 566 -16.34 -17.54 -37.09
C ALA A 566 -15.04 -18.38 -37.14
N ALA A 567 -15.13 -19.71 -37.21
CA ALA A 567 -13.98 -20.59 -37.36
C ALA A 567 -13.35 -20.49 -38.75
N ILE A 568 -14.16 -20.43 -39.81
CA ILE A 568 -13.70 -20.27 -41.19
C ILE A 568 -13.03 -18.90 -41.39
N ALA A 569 -13.55 -17.84 -40.78
CA ALA A 569 -12.94 -16.51 -40.81
C ALA A 569 -11.56 -16.49 -40.12
N ARG A 570 -11.41 -17.18 -38.98
CA ARG A 570 -10.12 -17.30 -38.28
C ARG A 570 -9.11 -18.15 -39.05
N ALA A 571 -9.56 -19.18 -39.75
CA ALA A 571 -8.71 -20.01 -40.60
C ALA A 571 -8.20 -19.22 -41.81
N LYS A 572 -9.06 -18.41 -42.46
CA LYS A 572 -8.65 -17.52 -43.55
C LYS A 572 -7.65 -16.45 -43.10
N ALA A 573 -7.87 -15.84 -41.93
CA ALA A 573 -6.95 -14.84 -41.38
C ALA A 573 -5.56 -15.42 -41.05
N ARG A 574 -5.50 -16.68 -40.55
CA ARG A 574 -4.22 -17.37 -40.32
C ARG A 574 -3.48 -17.72 -41.59
N LYS A 575 -4.21 -18.10 -42.65
CA LYS A 575 -3.61 -18.43 -43.95
C LYS A 575 -3.00 -17.18 -44.62
N GLN A 576 -3.69 -16.04 -44.52
CA GLN A 576 -3.15 -14.76 -45.00
C GLN A 576 -1.93 -14.29 -44.20
N ALA A 577 -1.89 -14.51 -42.88
CA ALA A 577 -0.72 -14.18 -42.06
C ALA A 577 0.52 -15.01 -42.43
N GLN A 578 0.34 -16.31 -42.72
CA GLN A 578 1.44 -17.20 -43.13
C GLN A 578 1.97 -16.89 -44.54
N GLU A 579 1.10 -16.47 -45.46
CA GLU A 579 1.52 -16.02 -46.80
C GLU A 579 2.29 -14.69 -46.75
N THR A 580 2.11 -13.90 -45.69
CA THR A 580 2.84 -12.62 -45.51
C THR A 580 4.23 -12.83 -44.88
N GLU A 581 4.42 -13.87 -44.05
CA GLU A 581 5.73 -14.21 -43.45
C GLU A 581 6.70 -14.89 -44.46
N GLN A 582 6.19 -15.57 -45.50
CA GLN A 582 7.03 -16.21 -46.52
C GLN A 582 7.57 -15.25 -47.60
N ALA A 583 7.15 -13.98 -47.59
CA ALA A 583 7.56 -12.98 -48.58
C ALA A 583 8.69 -12.04 -48.11
N SER A 584 9.26 -12.24 -46.91
CA SER A 584 10.26 -11.34 -46.34
C SER A 584 11.46 -12.07 -45.71
N GLU A 585 12.24 -12.79 -46.51
CA GLU A 585 13.63 -13.15 -46.18
C GLU A 585 14.57 -12.64 -47.30
N PRO A 586 15.55 -11.78 -47.01
CA PRO A 586 16.60 -11.42 -47.96
C PRO A 586 17.72 -12.47 -47.98
N GLN A 587 18.07 -12.91 -49.19
CA GLN A 587 19.14 -13.85 -49.52
C GLN A 587 20.53 -13.32 -49.10
N ALA A 588 21.31 -14.13 -48.38
CA ALA A 588 22.74 -13.93 -48.16
C ALA A 588 23.54 -14.83 -49.11
N GLU A 589 24.41 -14.22 -49.92
CA GLU A 589 25.36 -14.88 -50.82
C GLU A 589 26.41 -15.70 -50.05
N GLU A 590 26.57 -16.98 -50.44
CA GLU A 590 27.70 -17.84 -50.08
C GLU A 590 28.94 -17.46 -50.91
N ALA A 591 30.06 -17.16 -50.22
CA ALA A 591 31.39 -17.10 -50.82
C ALA A 591 32.20 -18.35 -50.44
N ASP A 592 32.62 -19.07 -51.48
CA ASP A 592 33.38 -20.33 -51.52
C ASP A 592 34.84 -20.19 -51.02
N PRO A 593 35.35 -21.05 -50.12
CA PRO A 593 36.75 -21.02 -49.70
C PRO A 593 37.58 -22.07 -50.45
N LYS A 594 38.18 -21.72 -51.59
CA LYS A 594 39.26 -22.51 -52.24
C LYS A 594 40.15 -21.69 -53.18
N LYS A 595 41.31 -21.22 -52.67
CA LYS A 595 42.64 -21.03 -53.33
C LYS A 595 43.49 -20.14 -52.39
N GLN A 596 44.61 -20.64 -51.83
CA GLN A 596 45.99 -20.40 -52.30
C GLN A 596 46.20 -18.91 -52.65
N GLN A 597 46.95 -18.11 -51.90
CA GLN A 597 48.37 -18.24 -51.53
C GLN A 597 48.71 -17.34 -50.34
#